data_AF-A0A2N6CJM9-F1
#
_entry.id   AF-A0A2N6CJM9-F1
#
_cell.length_a   1.000
_cell.length_b   1.000
_cell.length_c   1.000
_cell.angle_alpha   90.00
_cell.angle_beta   90.00
_cell.angle_gamma   90.00
#
_symmetry.space_group_name_H-M   'P 1'
#
loop_
_entity.id
_entity.type
_entity.pdbx_description
1 polymer ?
#
loop_
_entity_poly.entity_id
_entity_poly.type
_entity_poly.pdbx_seq_one_letter_code
_entity_poly.pdbx_strand_id
1 'polypeptide(L)'
;MSVAGAGSAEDIHGPGSVALPARIRRFREQYRDLRIPDYYSGVFHLGFTSVASVAVVVFSILQLHSVTALEWLTIPATFLYANLAEYLGHRGPMHHPAGFLRLIYERHTLQHHRFFTDEAMQFDSSRDFHAVLFPPVLMVFFITAFALPVWALLVWLFSANVAYLFVATAIGYFLNYELLHFAYHTAPDSWVSRLPGMQVLRQLHTRHHDPALMQRYNFNISYPICDALFGTLYRHNSGGAGASVEDRG
;
A
#
# COMPACT_ATOMS: atom_id res chain seq x y z
N MET A 1 11.64 27.59 -39.38
CA MET A 1 11.34 26.19 -39.04
C MET A 1 12.51 25.65 -38.22
N SER A 2 12.34 25.46 -36.92
CA SER A 2 13.25 24.67 -36.09
C SER A 2 12.40 23.99 -35.03
N VAL A 3 12.50 22.67 -34.96
CA VAL A 3 11.72 21.77 -34.12
C VAL A 3 12.56 21.37 -32.91
N ALA A 4 11.87 21.30 -31.77
CA ALA A 4 12.14 20.49 -30.57
C ALA A 4 13.38 20.75 -29.70
N GLY A 5 13.08 20.97 -28.42
CA GLY A 5 13.82 20.40 -27.29
C GLY A 5 12.80 19.98 -26.24
N ALA A 6 12.42 18.70 -26.23
CA ALA A 6 11.59 18.12 -25.18
C ALA A 6 12.45 17.98 -23.91
N GLY A 7 12.01 18.59 -22.81
CA GLY A 7 12.66 18.44 -21.51
C GLY A 7 12.52 17.02 -20.99
N SER A 8 13.64 16.38 -20.70
CA SER A 8 13.73 15.13 -19.96
C SER A 8 13.22 15.33 -18.54
N ALA A 9 12.24 14.53 -18.13
CA ALA A 9 11.75 14.46 -16.76
C ALA A 9 12.69 13.60 -15.90
N GLU A 10 13.94 14.03 -15.75
CA GLU A 10 14.92 13.41 -14.85
C GLU A 10 15.27 14.37 -13.71
N ASP A 11 15.25 13.83 -12.50
CA ASP A 11 15.63 14.42 -11.21
C ASP A 11 14.64 15.38 -10.54
N ILE A 12 13.77 14.81 -9.70
CA ILE A 12 12.95 15.54 -8.73
C ILE A 12 13.77 15.79 -7.45
N HIS A 13 14.94 16.42 -7.56
CA HIS A 13 15.75 16.76 -6.38
C HIS A 13 15.42 18.17 -5.87
N GLY A 14 14.61 18.24 -4.80
CA GLY A 14 14.46 19.44 -3.98
C GLY A 14 15.67 19.64 -3.05
N PRO A 15 16.04 20.90 -2.70
CA PRO A 15 17.23 21.19 -1.91
C PRO A 15 16.98 20.82 -0.44
N GLY A 16 17.56 19.71 0.02
CA GLY A 16 17.47 19.28 1.43
C GLY A 16 17.59 17.77 1.69
N SER A 17 17.80 16.93 0.68
CA SER A 17 17.92 15.48 0.89
C SER A 17 19.20 15.15 1.67
N VAL A 18 19.05 14.64 2.90
CA VAL A 18 20.13 13.93 3.60
C VAL A 18 20.65 12.83 2.68
N ALA A 19 21.97 12.75 2.50
CA ALA A 19 22.56 11.78 1.60
C ALA A 19 22.15 10.36 2.00
N LEU A 20 21.50 9.62 1.09
CA LEU A 20 21.10 8.23 1.34
C LEU A 20 22.29 7.38 1.80
N PRO A 21 22.14 6.56 2.87
CA PRO A 21 23.15 5.61 3.30
C PRO A 21 23.64 4.74 2.15
N ALA A 22 24.95 4.52 2.05
CA ALA A 22 25.57 3.81 0.92
C ALA A 22 24.97 2.42 0.68
N ARG A 23 24.57 1.71 1.75
CA ARG A 23 23.90 0.40 1.67
C ARG A 23 22.57 0.45 0.92
N ILE A 24 21.76 1.48 1.18
CA ILE A 24 20.43 1.66 0.59
C ILE A 24 20.59 2.09 -0.87
N ARG A 25 21.49 3.04 -1.13
CA ARG A 25 21.79 3.51 -2.48
C ARG A 25 22.19 2.36 -3.42
N ARG A 26 23.16 1.54 -3.00
CA ARG A 26 23.60 0.36 -3.78
C ARG A 26 22.46 -0.63 -4.02
N PHE A 27 21.62 -0.89 -3.02
CA PHE A 27 20.47 -1.78 -3.19
C PHE A 27 19.46 -1.21 -4.17
N ARG A 28 19.14 0.09 -4.10
CA ARG A 28 18.21 0.74 -5.03
C ARG A 28 18.72 0.69 -6.47
N GLU A 29 20.01 0.98 -6.68
CA GLU A 29 20.67 0.86 -8.00
C GLU A 29 20.55 -0.59 -8.54
N GLN A 30 20.99 -1.58 -7.76
CA GLN A 30 20.88 -3.00 -8.16
C GLN A 30 19.44 -3.44 -8.42
N TYR A 31 18.48 -2.98 -7.62
CA TYR A 31 17.07 -3.30 -7.81
C TYR A 31 16.55 -2.72 -9.14
N ARG A 32 16.88 -1.45 -9.44
CA ARG A 32 16.49 -0.80 -10.68
C ARG A 32 17.03 -1.54 -11.90
N ASP A 33 18.29 -1.98 -11.84
CA ASP A 33 18.93 -2.68 -12.96
C ASP A 33 18.41 -4.11 -13.14
N LEU A 34 18.19 -4.84 -12.05
CA LEU A 34 17.87 -6.28 -12.10
C LEU A 34 16.37 -6.59 -12.13
N ARG A 35 15.53 -5.69 -11.61
CA ARG A 35 14.11 -5.97 -11.37
C ARG A 35 13.14 -5.07 -12.13
N ILE A 36 13.59 -3.94 -12.67
CA ILE A 36 12.73 -2.99 -13.38
C ILE A 36 13.04 -3.04 -14.88
N PRO A 37 12.18 -3.63 -15.71
CA PRO A 37 12.39 -3.67 -17.15
C PRO A 37 12.48 -2.26 -17.76
N ASP A 38 13.21 -2.12 -18.86
CA ASP A 38 13.40 -0.82 -19.54
C ASP A 38 12.08 -0.19 -20.02
N TYR A 39 11.12 -1.03 -20.41
CA TYR A 39 9.78 -0.59 -20.85
C TYR A 39 8.84 -0.22 -19.69
N TYR A 40 9.24 -0.40 -18.44
CA TYR A 40 8.40 -0.09 -17.29
C TYR A 40 8.16 1.42 -17.16
N SER A 41 6.90 1.82 -17.13
CA SER A 41 6.47 3.19 -16.83
C SER A 41 5.67 3.22 -15.53
N GLY A 42 6.22 3.88 -14.49
CA GLY A 42 5.54 4.02 -13.21
C GLY A 42 4.26 4.84 -13.29
N VAL A 43 4.26 5.94 -14.06
CA VAL A 43 3.07 6.77 -14.24
C VAL A 43 1.95 5.99 -14.90
N PHE A 44 2.28 5.16 -15.91
CA PHE A 44 1.31 4.26 -16.52
C PHE A 44 0.80 3.22 -15.52
N HIS A 45 1.68 2.62 -14.72
CA HIS A 45 1.29 1.65 -13.68
C HIS A 45 0.28 2.28 -12.70
N LEU A 46 0.61 3.43 -12.11
CA LEU A 46 -0.28 4.14 -11.18
C LEU A 46 -1.62 4.51 -11.85
N GLY A 47 -1.56 5.03 -13.07
CA GLY A 47 -2.74 5.41 -13.85
C GLY A 47 -3.64 4.21 -14.16
N PHE A 48 -3.06 3.10 -14.60
CA PHE A 48 -3.79 1.86 -14.88
C PHE A 48 -4.50 1.34 -13.63
N THR A 49 -3.77 1.18 -12.51
CA THR A 49 -4.35 0.70 -11.24
C THR A 49 -5.49 1.61 -10.80
N SER A 50 -5.29 2.93 -10.83
CA SER A 50 -6.30 3.90 -10.40
C SER A 50 -7.55 3.87 -11.29
N VAL A 51 -7.37 3.96 -12.60
CA VAL A 51 -8.48 4.00 -13.56
C VAL A 51 -9.25 2.68 -13.58
N ALA A 52 -8.54 1.54 -13.57
CA ALA A 52 -9.18 0.22 -13.56
C ALA A 52 -10.01 0.01 -12.29
N SER A 53 -9.46 0.35 -11.11
CA SER A 53 -10.20 0.24 -9.85
C SER A 53 -11.42 1.16 -9.83
N VAL A 54 -11.29 2.42 -10.24
CA VAL A 54 -12.44 3.35 -10.34
C VAL A 54 -13.49 2.83 -11.32
N ALA A 55 -13.08 2.31 -12.48
CA ALA A 55 -14.01 1.76 -13.46
C ALA A 55 -14.82 0.58 -12.88
N VAL A 56 -14.19 -0.33 -12.13
CA VAL A 56 -14.88 -1.45 -11.47
C VAL A 56 -15.84 -0.96 -10.38
N VAL A 57 -15.44 0.04 -9.58
CA VAL A 57 -16.30 0.64 -8.56
C VAL A 57 -17.51 1.31 -9.19
N VAL A 58 -17.31 2.16 -10.19
CA VAL A 58 -18.38 2.85 -10.92
C VAL A 58 -19.30 1.84 -11.59
N PHE A 59 -18.75 0.83 -12.28
CA PHE A 59 -19.55 -0.24 -12.88
C PHE A 59 -20.43 -0.93 -11.84
N SER A 60 -19.87 -1.32 -10.69
CA SER A 60 -20.61 -1.99 -9.62
C SER A 60 -21.74 -1.13 -9.06
N ILE A 61 -21.50 0.17 -8.86
CA ILE A 61 -22.52 1.13 -8.40
C ILE A 61 -23.64 1.26 -9.44
N LEU A 62 -23.31 1.29 -10.72
CA LEU A 62 -24.31 1.37 -11.80
C LEU A 62 -25.20 0.12 -11.93
N GLN A 63 -24.81 -1.01 -11.34
CA GLN A 63 -25.63 -2.23 -11.30
C GLN A 63 -26.59 -2.28 -10.11
N LEU A 64 -26.54 -1.32 -9.18
CA LEU A 64 -27.39 -1.33 -7.99
C LEU A 64 -28.84 -0.95 -8.33
N HIS A 65 -29.79 -1.73 -7.83
CA HIS A 65 -31.22 -1.49 -8.03
C HIS A 65 -31.99 -1.66 -6.71
N SER A 66 -32.71 -0.62 -6.29
CA SER A 66 -33.60 -0.65 -5.11
C SER A 66 -32.95 -1.24 -3.85
N VAL A 67 -31.74 -0.80 -3.53
CA VAL A 67 -30.94 -1.30 -2.39
C VAL A 67 -31.69 -1.11 -1.08
N THR A 68 -31.87 -2.19 -0.33
CA THR A 68 -32.54 -2.15 0.98
C THR A 68 -31.63 -1.59 2.07
N ALA A 69 -32.21 -1.10 3.17
CA ALA A 69 -31.44 -0.59 4.32
C ALA A 69 -30.46 -1.64 4.90
N LEU A 70 -30.82 -2.93 4.87
CA LEU A 70 -29.96 -4.00 5.38
C LEU A 70 -28.77 -4.27 4.45
N GLU A 71 -28.99 -4.22 3.13
CA GLU A 71 -27.92 -4.40 2.14
C GLU A 71 -26.84 -3.31 2.25
N TRP A 72 -27.21 -2.08 2.66
CA TRP A 72 -26.21 -1.04 2.91
C TRP A 72 -25.20 -1.39 4.03
N LEU A 73 -25.54 -2.29 4.95
CA LEU A 73 -24.57 -2.80 5.95
C LEU A 73 -23.43 -3.59 5.32
N THR A 74 -23.57 -4.03 4.07
CA THR A 74 -22.48 -4.64 3.31
C THR A 74 -21.27 -3.71 3.22
N ILE A 75 -21.45 -2.39 3.11
CA ILE A 75 -20.32 -1.45 3.04
C ILE A 75 -19.47 -1.48 4.32
N PRO A 76 -19.99 -1.13 5.52
CA PRO A 76 -19.16 -1.14 6.72
C PRO A 76 -18.63 -2.54 7.06
N ALA A 77 -19.41 -3.60 6.81
CA ALA A 77 -18.94 -4.97 7.02
C ALA A 77 -17.75 -5.32 6.11
N THR A 78 -17.85 -4.99 4.82
CA THR A 78 -16.77 -5.23 3.84
C THR A 78 -15.55 -4.36 4.14
N PHE A 79 -15.74 -3.11 4.55
CA PHE A 79 -14.65 -2.23 4.94
C PHE A 79 -13.84 -2.79 6.12
N LEU A 80 -14.52 -3.23 7.19
CA LEU A 80 -13.86 -3.82 8.35
C LEU A 80 -13.20 -5.17 8.00
N TYR A 81 -13.87 -5.97 7.16
CA TYR A 81 -13.28 -7.20 6.63
C TYR A 81 -12.01 -6.94 5.82
N ALA A 82 -12.01 -5.95 4.93
CA ALA A 82 -10.84 -5.59 4.12
C ALA A 82 -9.69 -5.08 5.01
N ASN A 83 -9.98 -4.30 6.05
CA ASN A 83 -8.99 -3.86 7.03
C ASN A 83 -8.37 -5.02 7.83
N LEU A 84 -9.19 -6.00 8.20
CA LEU A 84 -8.71 -7.23 8.84
C LEU A 84 -7.87 -8.08 7.86
N ALA A 85 -8.30 -8.22 6.61
CA ALA A 85 -7.59 -8.98 5.59
C ALA A 85 -6.22 -8.35 5.27
N GLU A 86 -6.17 -7.02 5.17
CA GLU A 86 -4.91 -6.25 5.07
C GLU A 86 -4.01 -6.55 6.25
N TYR A 87 -4.51 -6.42 7.48
CA TYR A 87 -3.75 -6.69 8.70
C TYR A 87 -3.16 -8.10 8.73
N LEU A 88 -3.98 -9.13 8.48
CA LEU A 88 -3.56 -10.53 8.51
C LEU A 88 -2.60 -10.87 7.38
N GLY A 89 -2.87 -10.38 6.17
CA GLY A 89 -2.00 -10.54 5.01
C GLY A 89 -0.64 -9.91 5.23
N HIS A 90 -0.63 -8.70 5.80
CA HIS A 90 0.59 -7.97 6.05
C HIS A 90 1.40 -8.59 7.19
N ARG A 91 0.78 -8.84 8.36
CA ARG A 91 1.45 -9.51 9.49
C ARG A 91 1.90 -10.93 9.15
N GLY A 92 1.13 -11.65 8.34
CA GLY A 92 1.38 -13.04 7.98
C GLY A 92 2.26 -13.16 6.72
N PRO A 93 1.67 -13.51 5.56
CA PRO A 93 2.42 -13.90 4.36
C PRO A 93 3.33 -12.81 3.77
N MET A 94 3.13 -11.53 4.10
CA MET A 94 4.06 -10.48 3.65
C MET A 94 5.34 -10.42 4.50
N HIS A 95 5.32 -10.80 5.78
CA HIS A 95 6.49 -10.80 6.68
C HIS A 95 6.99 -12.19 7.08
N HIS A 96 6.26 -13.24 6.75
CA HIS A 96 6.64 -14.62 6.97
C HIS A 96 6.57 -15.42 5.67
N PRO A 97 7.66 -16.10 5.26
CA PRO A 97 7.65 -16.91 4.06
C PRO A 97 6.70 -18.10 4.24
N ALA A 98 5.65 -18.15 3.42
CA ALA A 98 4.62 -19.18 3.50
C ALA A 98 4.40 -19.84 2.15
N GLY A 99 4.94 -21.06 1.94
CA GLY A 99 4.65 -21.94 0.81
C GLY A 99 4.37 -21.23 -0.53
N PHE A 100 3.12 -21.34 -1.01
CA PHE A 100 2.65 -20.76 -2.28
C PHE A 100 2.58 -19.22 -2.30
N LEU A 101 2.63 -18.56 -1.14
CA LEU A 101 2.64 -17.09 -0.98
C LEU A 101 4.04 -16.51 -0.84
N ARG A 102 5.11 -17.31 -1.00
CA ARG A 102 6.50 -16.87 -0.86
C ARG A 102 6.83 -15.65 -1.73
N LEU A 103 6.25 -15.53 -2.93
CA LEU A 103 6.46 -14.38 -3.81
C LEU A 103 6.02 -13.06 -3.15
N ILE A 104 4.96 -13.09 -2.33
CA ILE A 104 4.47 -11.91 -1.60
C ILE A 104 5.52 -11.46 -0.58
N TYR A 105 6.05 -12.38 0.22
CA TYR A 105 7.16 -12.11 1.15
C TYR A 105 8.40 -11.55 0.43
N GLU A 106 8.79 -12.14 -0.69
CA GLU A 106 9.96 -11.68 -1.46
C GLU A 106 9.78 -10.27 -2.01
N ARG A 107 8.57 -9.91 -2.45
CA ARG A 107 8.27 -8.55 -2.92
C ARG A 107 8.15 -7.55 -1.78
N HIS A 108 7.58 -7.97 -0.67
CA HIS A 108 7.33 -7.07 0.45
C HIS A 108 8.58 -6.92 1.34
N THR A 109 8.98 -7.96 2.06
CA THR A 109 10.14 -7.87 2.99
C THR A 109 11.48 -7.76 2.26
N LEU A 110 11.72 -8.56 1.21
CA LEU A 110 13.06 -8.61 0.60
C LEU A 110 13.30 -7.55 -0.48
N GLN A 111 12.26 -6.90 -0.98
CA GLN A 111 12.37 -5.86 -2.00
C GLN A 111 11.89 -4.52 -1.43
N HIS A 112 10.61 -4.38 -1.12
CA HIS A 112 10.04 -3.11 -0.66
C HIS A 112 10.70 -2.57 0.63
N HIS A 113 10.81 -3.38 1.69
CA HIS A 113 11.46 -2.97 2.95
C HIS A 113 12.98 -2.81 2.89
N ARG A 114 13.63 -3.36 1.86
CA ARG A 114 15.06 -3.10 1.60
C ARG A 114 15.28 -1.88 0.72
N PHE A 115 14.32 -1.56 -0.13
CA PHE A 115 14.32 -0.39 -0.99
C PHE A 115 13.96 0.87 -0.21
N PHE A 116 12.98 0.76 0.70
CA PHE A 116 12.52 1.81 1.60
C PHE A 116 12.74 1.36 3.04
N THR A 117 13.49 2.16 3.79
CA THR A 117 13.68 1.98 5.23
C THR A 117 13.12 3.19 5.96
N ASP A 118 13.04 3.13 7.28
CA ASP A 118 12.72 4.27 8.14
C ASP A 118 13.57 5.52 7.85
N GLU A 119 14.87 5.33 7.56
CA GLU A 119 15.80 6.40 7.15
C GLU A 119 15.60 6.91 5.71
N ALA A 120 14.89 6.16 4.85
CA ALA A 120 14.83 6.40 3.41
C ALA A 120 13.47 5.98 2.81
N MET A 121 12.39 6.65 3.21
CA MET A 121 11.03 6.34 2.76
C MET A 121 10.70 6.85 1.36
N GLN A 122 11.33 7.93 0.91
CA GLN A 122 10.95 8.58 -0.34
C GLN A 122 11.48 7.82 -1.57
N PHE A 123 10.68 7.72 -2.64
CA PHE A 123 11.15 7.33 -3.97
C PHE A 123 11.86 8.48 -4.70
N ASP A 124 12.83 8.16 -5.56
CA ASP A 124 13.64 9.17 -6.26
C ASP A 124 13.10 9.46 -7.68
N SER A 125 12.51 8.45 -8.33
CA SER A 125 11.97 8.58 -9.69
C SER A 125 10.69 7.75 -9.89
N SER A 126 9.99 7.97 -11.00
CA SER A 126 8.82 7.15 -11.35
C SER A 126 9.15 5.67 -11.60
N ARG A 127 10.41 5.32 -11.86
CA ARG A 127 10.80 3.89 -11.98
C ARG A 127 10.61 3.17 -10.65
N ASP A 128 10.85 3.86 -9.54
CA ASP A 128 10.75 3.29 -8.20
C ASP A 128 9.31 2.94 -7.79
N PHE A 129 8.30 3.41 -8.54
CA PHE A 129 6.91 3.01 -8.32
C PHE A 129 6.75 1.48 -8.44
N HIS A 130 7.64 0.80 -9.17
CA HIS A 130 7.68 -0.66 -9.24
C HIS A 130 7.89 -1.33 -7.87
N ALA A 131 8.65 -0.68 -6.99
CA ALA A 131 8.96 -1.17 -5.65
C ALA A 131 7.86 -0.84 -4.62
N VAL A 132 6.85 -0.05 -4.99
CA VAL A 132 5.74 0.36 -4.12
C VAL A 132 4.43 -0.27 -4.56
N LEU A 133 4.08 -0.10 -5.84
CA LEU A 133 2.78 -0.47 -6.38
C LEU A 133 2.62 -1.98 -6.54
N PHE A 134 1.43 -2.44 -6.21
CA PHE A 134 0.93 -3.78 -6.40
C PHE A 134 0.90 -4.16 -7.90
N PRO A 135 1.49 -5.30 -8.30
CA PRO A 135 1.57 -5.69 -9.70
C PRO A 135 0.21 -5.74 -10.41
N PRO A 136 0.08 -5.18 -11.63
CA PRO A 136 -1.18 -5.23 -12.37
C PRO A 136 -1.61 -6.65 -12.70
N VAL A 137 -0.64 -7.55 -12.96
CA VAL A 137 -0.93 -8.97 -13.21
C VAL A 137 -1.54 -9.66 -11.99
N LEU A 138 -1.08 -9.32 -10.78
CA LEU A 138 -1.66 -9.86 -9.56
C LEU A 138 -3.04 -9.26 -9.32
N MET A 139 -3.25 -7.97 -9.62
CA MET A 139 -4.58 -7.36 -9.57
C MET A 139 -5.57 -8.15 -10.44
N VAL A 140 -5.24 -8.38 -11.72
CA VAL A 140 -6.10 -9.12 -12.65
C VAL A 140 -6.38 -10.53 -12.13
N PHE A 141 -5.36 -11.20 -11.60
CA PHE A 141 -5.52 -12.51 -10.98
C PHE A 141 -6.46 -12.48 -9.76
N PHE A 142 -6.31 -11.53 -8.83
CA PHE A 142 -7.20 -11.43 -7.67
C PHE A 142 -8.64 -11.08 -8.05
N ILE A 143 -8.83 -10.20 -9.03
CA ILE A 143 -10.17 -9.89 -9.55
C ILE A 143 -10.81 -11.13 -10.16
N THR A 144 -10.10 -11.87 -11.01
CA THR A 144 -10.70 -12.99 -11.75
C THR A 144 -10.80 -14.28 -10.93
N ALA A 145 -9.76 -14.65 -10.19
CA ALA A 145 -9.69 -15.91 -9.45
C ALA A 145 -10.31 -15.84 -8.04
N PHE A 146 -10.51 -14.64 -7.48
CA PHE A 146 -11.09 -14.47 -6.14
C PHE A 146 -12.33 -13.60 -6.14
N ALA A 147 -12.28 -12.37 -6.68
CA ALA A 147 -13.42 -11.46 -6.60
C ALA A 147 -14.63 -11.99 -7.39
N LEU A 148 -14.44 -12.56 -8.58
CA LEU A 148 -15.53 -13.16 -9.36
C LEU A 148 -16.21 -14.36 -8.64
N PRO A 149 -15.49 -15.38 -8.13
CA PRO A 149 -16.11 -16.43 -7.34
C PRO A 149 -16.84 -15.94 -6.09
N VAL A 150 -16.26 -14.99 -5.35
CA VAL A 150 -16.90 -14.40 -4.17
C VAL A 150 -18.16 -13.64 -4.55
N TRP A 151 -18.11 -12.85 -5.63
CA TRP A 151 -19.28 -12.17 -6.18
C TRP A 151 -20.39 -13.17 -6.52
N ALA A 152 -20.08 -14.23 -7.28
CA ALA A 152 -21.06 -15.25 -7.66
C ALA A 152 -21.69 -15.93 -6.43
N LEU A 153 -20.87 -16.22 -5.41
CA LEU A 153 -21.33 -16.77 -4.14
C LEU A 153 -22.26 -15.81 -3.40
N LEU A 154 -21.94 -14.52 -3.34
CA LEU A 154 -22.78 -13.50 -2.68
C LEU A 154 -24.10 -13.27 -3.42
N VAL A 155 -24.10 -13.33 -4.75
CA VAL A 155 -25.34 -13.31 -5.55
C VAL A 155 -26.22 -14.51 -5.19
N TRP A 156 -25.62 -15.70 -5.08
CA TRP A 156 -26.34 -16.93 -4.76
C TRP A 156 -26.89 -16.96 -3.33
N LEU A 157 -26.13 -16.42 -2.36
CA LEU A 157 -26.50 -16.45 -0.94
C LEU A 157 -27.42 -15.31 -0.50
N PHE A 158 -27.29 -14.12 -1.11
CA PHE A 158 -27.95 -12.91 -0.63
C PHE A 158 -28.70 -12.19 -1.74
N SER A 159 -27.98 -11.41 -2.56
CA SER A 159 -28.54 -10.65 -3.68
C SER A 159 -27.44 -10.09 -4.57
N ALA A 160 -27.83 -9.65 -5.77
CA ALA A 160 -26.93 -8.91 -6.65
C ALA A 160 -26.44 -7.59 -6.02
N ASN A 161 -27.31 -6.87 -5.30
CA ASN A 161 -26.93 -5.63 -4.62
C ASN A 161 -25.82 -5.87 -3.59
N VAL A 162 -25.94 -6.91 -2.76
CA VAL A 162 -24.89 -7.27 -1.78
C VAL A 162 -23.58 -7.57 -2.50
N ALA A 163 -23.62 -8.35 -3.57
CA ALA A 163 -22.41 -8.71 -4.32
C ALA A 163 -21.73 -7.47 -4.95
N TYR A 164 -22.49 -6.54 -5.54
CA TYR A 164 -21.94 -5.32 -6.11
C TYR A 164 -21.48 -4.31 -5.05
N LEU A 165 -22.18 -4.17 -3.92
CA LEU A 165 -21.73 -3.34 -2.80
C LEU A 165 -20.42 -3.89 -2.20
N PHE A 166 -20.31 -5.21 -2.08
CA PHE A 166 -19.08 -5.86 -1.64
C PHE A 166 -17.93 -5.56 -2.61
N VAL A 167 -18.10 -5.78 -3.92
CA VAL A 167 -17.06 -5.51 -4.92
C VAL A 167 -16.67 -4.04 -4.94
N ALA A 168 -17.65 -3.12 -4.96
CA ALA A 168 -17.39 -1.68 -4.94
C ALA A 168 -16.58 -1.28 -3.70
N THR A 169 -16.95 -1.79 -2.52
CA THR A 169 -16.28 -1.46 -1.27
C THR A 169 -14.89 -2.08 -1.20
N ALA A 170 -14.73 -3.36 -1.57
CA ALA A 170 -13.45 -4.04 -1.52
C ALA A 170 -12.42 -3.44 -2.50
N ILE A 171 -12.83 -3.14 -3.75
CA ILE A 171 -11.95 -2.51 -4.74
C ILE A 171 -11.69 -1.04 -4.40
N GLY A 172 -12.69 -0.32 -3.87
CA GLY A 172 -12.49 1.03 -3.35
C GLY A 172 -11.50 1.07 -2.19
N TYR A 173 -11.59 0.12 -1.28
CA TYR A 173 -10.64 -0.05 -0.18
C TYR A 173 -9.23 -0.37 -0.69
N PHE A 174 -9.11 -1.34 -1.62
CA PHE A 174 -7.83 -1.66 -2.24
C PHE A 174 -7.18 -0.41 -2.88
N LEU A 175 -7.94 0.36 -3.66
CA LEU A 175 -7.41 1.57 -4.29
C LEU A 175 -6.99 2.60 -3.24
N ASN A 176 -7.79 2.76 -2.18
CA ASN A 176 -7.45 3.66 -1.09
C ASN A 176 -6.17 3.24 -0.37
N TYR A 177 -6.02 1.95 -0.05
CA TYR A 177 -4.80 1.35 0.49
C TYR A 177 -3.60 1.69 -0.39
N GLU A 178 -3.73 1.46 -1.70
CA GLU A 178 -2.63 1.63 -2.66
C GLU A 178 -2.19 3.09 -2.76
N LEU A 179 -3.15 4.02 -2.84
CA LEU A 179 -2.87 5.45 -2.93
C LEU A 179 -2.30 6.01 -1.63
N LEU A 180 -2.76 5.52 -0.47
CA LEU A 180 -2.19 5.87 0.83
C LEU A 180 -0.75 5.36 0.94
N HIS A 181 -0.52 4.09 0.62
CA HIS A 181 0.82 3.49 0.61
C HIS A 181 1.77 4.27 -0.28
N PHE A 182 1.35 4.54 -1.52
CA PHE A 182 2.09 5.35 -2.47
C PHE A 182 2.40 6.75 -1.93
N ALA A 183 1.40 7.42 -1.32
CA ALA A 183 1.56 8.75 -0.75
C ALA A 183 2.62 8.79 0.36
N TYR A 184 2.73 7.75 1.19
CA TYR A 184 3.74 7.69 2.26
C TYR A 184 5.18 7.69 1.72
N HIS A 185 5.39 7.24 0.49
CA HIS A 185 6.69 7.23 -0.20
C HIS A 185 6.94 8.47 -1.07
N THR A 186 6.02 9.44 -1.12
CA THR A 186 6.25 10.72 -1.80
C THR A 186 7.19 11.62 -1.00
N ALA A 187 7.65 12.72 -1.60
CA ALA A 187 8.42 13.75 -0.90
C ALA A 187 7.67 14.29 0.34
N PRO A 188 8.32 14.47 1.50
CA PRO A 188 7.68 14.94 2.73
C PRO A 188 6.97 16.30 2.60
N ASP A 189 7.44 17.15 1.69
CA ASP A 189 6.93 18.50 1.42
C ASP A 189 5.82 18.53 0.34
N SER A 190 5.51 17.39 -0.27
CA SER A 190 4.46 17.24 -1.27
C SER A 190 3.09 17.68 -0.76
N TRP A 191 2.21 18.11 -1.67
CA TRP A 191 0.86 18.54 -1.31
C TRP A 191 0.05 17.43 -0.65
N VAL A 192 0.25 16.17 -1.07
CA VAL A 192 -0.42 14.99 -0.49
C VAL A 192 -0.03 14.80 0.97
N SER A 193 1.25 15.02 1.31
CA SER A 193 1.76 14.93 2.68
C SER A 193 1.16 15.97 3.64
N ARG A 194 0.51 17.02 3.11
CA ARG A 194 -0.15 18.08 3.89
C ARG A 194 -1.64 17.80 4.15
N LEU A 195 -2.19 16.73 3.58
CA LEU A 195 -3.58 16.34 3.84
C LEU A 195 -3.77 15.97 5.33
N PRO A 196 -4.94 16.27 5.92
CA PRO A 196 -5.21 15.93 7.32
C PRO A 196 -5.02 14.43 7.60
N GLY A 197 -4.35 14.11 8.71
CA GLY A 197 -4.08 12.72 9.11
C GLY A 197 -2.96 12.01 8.34
N MET A 198 -2.57 12.49 7.15
CA MET A 198 -1.54 11.86 6.31
C MET A 198 -0.21 11.71 7.05
N GLN A 199 0.22 12.75 7.78
CA GLN A 199 1.47 12.69 8.56
C GLN A 199 1.43 11.60 9.63
N VAL A 200 0.29 11.38 10.28
CA VAL A 200 0.15 10.35 11.31
C VAL A 200 0.30 8.97 10.69
N LEU A 201 -0.44 8.70 9.61
CA LEU A 201 -0.39 7.41 8.94
C LEU A 201 0.99 7.15 8.32
N ARG A 202 1.58 8.15 7.66
CA ARG A 202 2.94 8.08 7.14
C ARG A 202 3.96 7.73 8.22
N GLN A 203 3.86 8.33 9.41
CA GLN A 203 4.76 8.01 10.52
C GLN A 203 4.56 6.59 11.06
N LEU A 204 3.32 6.09 11.14
CA LEU A 204 3.06 4.70 11.53
C LEU A 204 3.72 3.74 10.53
N HIS A 205 3.56 4.01 9.24
CA HIS A 205 4.18 3.23 8.19
C HIS A 205 5.71 3.36 8.17
N THR A 206 6.25 4.56 8.37
CA THR A 206 7.71 4.77 8.48
C THR A 206 8.31 3.95 9.62
N ARG A 207 7.63 3.89 10.78
CA ARG A 207 8.05 3.03 11.89
C ARG A 207 7.91 1.55 11.56
N HIS A 208 6.91 1.17 10.76
CA HIS A 208 6.81 -0.18 10.25
C HIS A 208 8.00 -0.55 9.34
N HIS A 209 8.61 0.42 8.66
CA HIS A 209 9.83 0.21 7.85
C HIS A 209 11.13 0.10 8.66
N ASP A 210 11.09 0.28 9.98
CA ASP A 210 12.24 0.00 10.85
C ASP A 210 12.41 -1.52 10.99
N PRO A 211 13.55 -2.11 10.58
CA PRO A 211 13.79 -3.55 10.70
C PRO A 211 13.64 -4.10 12.13
N ALA A 212 13.82 -3.27 13.16
CA ALA A 212 13.62 -3.65 14.55
C ALA A 212 12.12 -3.79 14.92
N LEU A 213 11.22 -3.14 14.19
CA LEU A 213 9.79 -3.06 14.48
C LEU A 213 8.91 -3.80 13.47
N MET A 214 9.35 -3.93 12.21
CA MET A 214 8.53 -4.35 11.05
C MET A 214 7.79 -5.68 11.23
N GLN A 215 8.32 -6.60 12.02
CA GLN A 215 7.70 -7.91 12.26
C GLN A 215 6.69 -7.92 13.43
N ARG A 216 6.50 -6.81 14.14
CA ARG A 216 5.71 -6.76 15.38
C ARG A 216 4.63 -5.70 15.39
N TYR A 217 4.80 -4.61 14.66
CA TYR A 217 3.95 -3.43 14.80
C TYR A 217 3.52 -2.80 13.48
N ASN A 218 2.38 -2.10 13.52
CA ASN A 218 1.85 -1.22 12.47
C ASN A 218 1.63 -1.92 11.11
N PHE A 219 0.84 -2.99 11.11
CA PHE A 219 0.54 -3.79 9.91
C PHE A 219 -0.61 -3.23 9.05
N ASN A 220 -1.47 -2.38 9.58
CA ASN A 220 -2.40 -1.63 8.74
C ASN A 220 -1.66 -0.43 8.15
N ILE A 221 -1.47 -0.46 6.83
CA ILE A 221 -0.99 0.63 6.00
C ILE A 221 -2.06 1.71 5.87
N SER A 222 -3.33 1.32 5.76
CA SER A 222 -4.44 2.25 5.59
C SER A 222 -4.87 2.88 6.93
N TYR A 223 -5.76 2.21 7.67
CA TYR A 223 -6.33 2.66 8.94
C TYR A 223 -5.92 1.71 10.05
N PRO A 224 -5.32 2.18 11.16
CA PRO A 224 -4.77 1.33 12.22
C PRO A 224 -5.83 0.74 13.16
N ILE A 225 -6.94 0.23 12.59
CA ILE A 225 -8.06 -0.34 13.34
C ILE A 225 -7.64 -1.69 13.92
N CYS A 226 -7.20 -2.63 13.09
CA CYS A 226 -6.77 -3.95 13.57
C CYS A 226 -5.47 -3.86 14.39
N ASP A 227 -4.54 -2.96 14.04
CA ASP A 227 -3.39 -2.69 14.91
C ASP A 227 -3.80 -2.24 16.32
N ALA A 228 -4.79 -1.35 16.43
CA ALA A 228 -5.29 -0.92 17.73
C ALA A 228 -6.01 -2.07 18.46
N LEU A 229 -6.86 -2.83 17.75
CA LEU A 229 -7.64 -3.93 18.32
C LEU A 229 -6.76 -5.09 18.79
N PHE A 230 -5.67 -5.40 18.08
CA PHE A 230 -4.79 -6.52 18.39
C PHE A 230 -3.51 -6.11 19.13
N GLY A 231 -3.40 -4.86 19.56
CA GLY A 231 -2.27 -4.38 20.36
C GLY A 231 -0.94 -4.30 19.61
N THR A 232 -0.97 -4.16 18.28
CA THR A 232 0.22 -3.99 17.43
C THR A 232 0.40 -2.55 16.93
N LEU A 233 -0.40 -1.61 17.43
CA LEU A 233 -0.22 -0.18 17.16
C LEU A 233 0.95 0.39 17.98
N TYR A 234 2.04 0.74 17.30
CA TYR A 234 3.19 1.39 17.89
C TYR A 234 3.28 2.86 17.50
N ARG A 235 3.18 3.74 18.51
CA ARG A 235 3.46 5.17 18.41
C ARG A 235 4.69 5.45 19.28
N HIS A 236 5.73 6.06 18.71
CA HIS A 236 6.87 6.46 19.53
C HIS A 236 6.41 7.56 20.51
N ASN A 237 6.55 7.32 21.81
CA ASN A 237 6.29 8.33 22.83
C ASN A 237 7.50 9.27 22.90
N SER A 238 7.35 10.52 22.45
CA SER A 238 8.34 11.59 22.70
C SER A 238 8.36 12.06 24.17
N GLY A 239 7.96 11.21 25.12
CA GLY A 239 7.88 11.52 26.56
C GLY A 239 8.65 10.48 27.35
N GLY A 240 9.95 10.70 27.50
CA GLY A 240 10.83 9.78 28.22
C GLY A 240 12.24 10.35 28.40
N ALA A 241 12.35 11.56 28.95
CA ALA A 241 13.55 11.90 29.70
C ALA A 241 13.57 10.99 30.94
N GLY A 242 14.52 10.05 30.99
CA GLY A 242 14.83 9.25 32.18
C GLY A 242 14.08 7.92 32.29
N ALA A 243 14.60 6.88 31.65
CA ALA A 243 14.59 5.54 32.25
C ALA A 243 16.00 4.97 32.11
N SER A 244 16.66 4.92 33.25
CA SER A 244 18.03 4.49 33.45
C SER A 244 18.27 3.06 32.99
N VAL A 245 19.49 2.84 32.53
CA VAL A 245 20.19 1.57 32.48
C VAL A 245 20.02 0.82 33.80
N GLU A 246 19.39 -0.35 33.75
CA GLU A 246 19.48 -1.53 34.62
C GLU A 246 18.25 -2.38 34.25
N ASP A 247 18.40 -3.50 33.54
CA ASP A 247 18.76 -4.74 34.20
C ASP A 247 19.37 -5.73 33.18
N ARG A 248 20.62 -6.12 33.42
CA ARG A 248 21.19 -7.37 32.95
C ARG A 248 21.19 -8.30 34.15
N GLY A 249 20.27 -9.26 34.15
CA GLY A 249 20.23 -10.41 35.03
C GLY A 249 19.75 -11.62 34.25
#